data_AF-A0A5D0R2T0-F1
#
_entry.id   AF-A0A5D0R2T0-F1
#
_cell.length_a   1.000
_cell.length_b   1.000
_cell.length_c   1.000
_cell.angle_alpha   90.00
_cell.angle_beta   90.00
_cell.angle_gamma   90.00
#
_symmetry.space_group_name_H-M   'P 1'
#
loop_
_entity.id
_entity.type
_entity.pdbx_description
1 polymer ?
#
loop_
_entity_poly.entity_id
_entity_poly.type
_entity_poly.pdbx_seq_one_letter_code
_entity_poly.pdbx_strand_id
1 'polypeptide(L)'
;MRNIGLILVLCFFSCQNTDSETSQVSNEKAISELVTKADIEALKYTDFIVDQKVEKAISAWVKYGEINSVILDVKSGNLSFFKSNKQIVATLNNELKSTIPDAIASPLILSRVIAVETKMFKLEGVVNLSAPTKEAILETVKELLVAFSNLNLQMNKQIEKESQRIQKPY
;
A
#
# COMPACT_ATOMS: atom_id res chain seq x y z
N MET A 1 81.15 -14.13 5.78
CA MET A 1 79.88 -14.58 5.17
C MET A 1 78.72 -13.89 5.88
N ARG A 2 77.84 -13.28 5.08
CA ARG A 2 76.42 -12.98 5.36
C ARG A 2 76.08 -11.75 6.22
N ASN A 3 76.09 -10.59 5.55
CA ASN A 3 74.94 -9.69 5.29
C ASN A 3 73.77 -9.64 6.29
N ILE A 4 73.47 -8.39 6.73
CA ILE A 4 72.17 -7.68 6.71
C ILE A 4 71.01 -8.31 7.52
N GLY A 5 70.23 -7.58 8.32
CA GLY A 5 69.97 -6.15 8.24
C GLY A 5 69.21 -5.56 9.43
N LEU A 6 69.33 -4.23 9.46
CA LEU A 6 68.48 -3.26 10.11
C LEU A 6 67.02 -3.42 9.63
N ILE A 7 66.04 -3.24 10.51
CA ILE A 7 64.89 -2.33 10.32
C ILE A 7 64.06 -2.29 11.62
N LEU A 8 64.09 -1.11 12.23
CA LEU A 8 63.18 -0.60 13.23
C LEU A 8 62.00 0.03 12.48
N VAL A 9 60.76 -0.41 12.73
CA VAL A 9 59.57 0.40 12.44
C VAL A 9 58.61 0.27 13.62
N LEU A 10 58.57 1.35 14.39
CA LEU A 10 57.58 1.64 15.42
C LEU A 10 56.26 2.03 14.74
N CYS A 11 55.18 1.41 15.20
CA CYS A 11 53.80 1.69 14.83
C CYS A 11 53.39 3.10 15.25
N PHE A 12 53.06 4.00 14.32
CA PHE A 12 52.08 5.08 14.52
C PHE A 12 51.58 5.59 13.15
N PHE A 13 50.62 4.90 12.55
CA PHE A 13 49.70 5.53 11.60
C PHE A 13 48.36 5.71 12.29
N SER A 14 48.17 6.90 12.85
CA SER A 14 46.86 7.45 13.19
C SER A 14 46.13 7.74 11.88
N CYS A 15 45.07 6.98 11.59
CA CYS A 15 44.16 7.33 10.51
C CYS A 15 43.31 8.51 10.99
N GLN A 16 43.52 9.68 10.41
CA GLN A 16 42.62 10.81 10.57
C GLN A 16 41.28 10.45 9.94
N ASN A 17 40.23 10.43 10.75
CA ASN A 17 38.86 10.50 10.26
C ASN A 17 38.74 11.78 9.42
N THR A 18 38.76 11.62 8.11
CA THR A 18 38.20 12.59 7.20
C THR A 18 36.85 12.03 6.82
N ASP A 19 35.84 12.45 7.59
CA ASP A 19 34.44 12.38 7.18
C ASP A 19 34.32 13.22 5.91
N SER A 20 34.63 12.58 4.78
CA SER A 20 34.13 13.02 3.50
C SER A 20 32.66 12.62 3.51
N GLU A 21 31.83 13.55 3.99
CA GLU A 21 30.42 13.62 3.66
C GLU A 21 30.32 13.62 2.13
N THR A 22 30.32 12.42 1.55
CA THR A 22 29.70 12.19 0.27
C THR A 22 28.25 12.51 0.52
N SER A 23 27.91 13.77 0.24
CA SER A 23 26.54 14.20 0.06
C SER A 23 25.92 13.22 -0.93
N GLN A 24 25.19 12.24 -0.40
CA GLN A 24 24.21 11.52 -1.19
C GLN A 24 23.27 12.62 -1.65
N VAL A 25 23.45 13.07 -2.89
CA VAL A 25 22.42 13.79 -3.61
C VAL A 25 21.26 12.82 -3.65
N SER A 26 20.35 12.96 -2.69
CA SER A 26 19.08 12.26 -2.69
C SER A 26 18.37 12.74 -3.94
N ASN A 27 18.42 11.92 -4.98
CA ASN A 27 17.51 12.03 -6.10
C ASN A 27 16.13 11.55 -5.61
N GLU A 28 15.61 12.13 -4.53
CA GLU A 28 14.19 12.04 -4.16
C GLU A 28 13.44 12.90 -5.16
N LYS A 29 13.29 12.37 -6.37
CA LYS A 29 12.26 12.85 -7.26
C LYS A 29 10.94 12.66 -6.52
N ALA A 30 10.22 13.74 -6.23
CA ALA A 30 8.98 13.64 -5.49
C ALA A 30 8.07 12.63 -6.23
N ILE A 31 7.44 11.70 -5.52
CA ILE A 31 6.56 10.68 -6.15
C ILE A 31 5.47 11.32 -7.02
N SER A 32 5.03 12.53 -6.64
CA SER A 32 4.11 13.38 -7.42
C SER A 32 4.65 13.79 -8.80
N GLU A 33 5.97 13.76 -9.01
CA GLU A 33 6.61 14.01 -10.31
C GLU A 33 6.71 12.73 -11.18
N LEU A 34 6.52 11.55 -10.60
CA LEU A 34 6.60 10.26 -11.30
C LEU A 34 5.25 9.79 -11.82
N VAL A 35 4.18 9.99 -11.04
CA VAL A 35 2.83 9.54 -11.36
C VAL A 35 1.86 10.70 -11.30
N THR A 36 1.11 10.89 -12.39
CA THR A 36 0.06 11.91 -12.49
C THR A 36 -1.33 11.28 -12.37
N LYS A 37 -2.34 12.11 -12.11
CA LYS A 37 -3.75 11.69 -12.18
C LYS A 37 -4.11 11.02 -13.51
N ALA A 38 -3.64 11.60 -14.63
CA ALA A 38 -3.91 11.09 -15.97
C ALA A 38 -3.34 9.68 -16.18
N ASP A 39 -2.19 9.38 -15.56
CA ASP A 39 -1.61 8.03 -15.61
C ASP A 39 -2.48 7.00 -14.90
N ILE A 40 -3.10 7.38 -13.78
CA ILE A 40 -3.99 6.51 -13.00
C ILE A 40 -5.34 6.35 -13.70
N GLU A 41 -5.90 7.42 -14.28
CA GLU A 41 -7.13 7.38 -15.09
C GLU A 41 -6.97 6.49 -16.33
N ALA A 42 -5.75 6.35 -16.86
CA ALA A 42 -5.47 5.45 -17.99
C ALA A 42 -5.44 3.96 -17.61
N LEU A 43 -5.44 3.62 -16.31
CA LEU A 43 -5.42 2.23 -15.85
C LEU A 43 -6.75 1.53 -16.17
N LYS A 44 -6.67 0.41 -16.90
CA LYS A 44 -7.84 -0.41 -17.23
C LYS A 44 -8.18 -1.38 -16.10
N TYR A 45 -9.27 -1.12 -15.37
CA TYR A 45 -9.87 -2.03 -14.40
C TYR A 45 -11.38 -1.76 -14.29
N THR A 46 -12.13 -2.69 -13.68
CA THR A 46 -13.55 -2.49 -13.38
C THR A 46 -13.69 -1.92 -11.98
N ASP A 47 -14.35 -0.77 -11.84
CA ASP A 47 -14.52 -0.05 -10.59
C ASP A 47 -15.93 -0.24 -10.03
N PHE A 48 -16.16 -1.37 -9.36
CA PHE A 48 -17.34 -1.59 -8.54
C PHE A 48 -17.36 -0.67 -7.33
N ILE A 49 -18.43 0.12 -7.23
CA ILE A 49 -18.80 0.88 -6.03
C ILE A 49 -19.76 0.07 -5.17
N VAL A 50 -19.87 0.44 -3.89
CA VAL A 50 -20.89 -0.14 -3.00
C VAL A 50 -22.28 0.32 -3.41
N ASP A 51 -23.26 -0.56 -3.30
CA ASP A 51 -24.66 -0.19 -3.50
C ASP A 51 -25.27 0.46 -2.24
N GLN A 52 -26.44 1.09 -2.40
CA GLN A 52 -27.10 1.81 -1.30
C GLN A 52 -27.45 0.91 -0.09
N LYS A 53 -27.68 -0.39 -0.30
CA LYS A 53 -27.98 -1.31 0.80
C LYS A 53 -26.72 -1.62 1.58
N VAL A 54 -25.60 -1.85 0.89
CA VAL A 54 -24.28 -2.02 1.49
C VAL A 54 -23.86 -0.75 2.22
N GLU A 55 -24.01 0.43 1.62
CA GLU A 55 -23.70 1.72 2.28
C GLU A 55 -24.39 1.84 3.64
N LYS A 56 -25.65 1.43 3.74
CA LYS A 56 -26.39 1.40 5.01
C LYS A 56 -25.85 0.34 5.96
N ALA A 57 -25.52 -0.85 5.46
CA ALA A 57 -25.02 -1.95 6.29
C ALA A 57 -23.64 -1.65 6.89
N ILE A 58 -22.81 -0.87 6.19
CA ILE A 58 -21.45 -0.53 6.63
C ILE A 58 -21.32 0.90 7.17
N SER A 59 -22.41 1.62 7.39
CA SER A 59 -22.37 3.05 7.76
C SER A 59 -21.62 3.32 9.06
N ALA A 60 -21.58 2.33 9.98
CA ALA A 60 -20.83 2.41 11.23
C ALA A 60 -19.37 1.95 11.09
N TRP A 61 -18.96 1.40 9.94
CA TRP A 61 -17.60 0.93 9.68
C TRP A 61 -16.68 2.08 9.30
N VAL A 62 -16.31 2.89 10.29
CA VAL A 62 -15.47 4.09 10.12
C VAL A 62 -14.22 3.81 9.29
N LYS A 63 -13.57 2.66 9.53
CA LYS A 63 -12.33 2.27 8.84
C LYS A 63 -12.52 1.98 7.36
N TYR A 64 -13.70 1.54 6.93
CA TYR A 64 -14.03 1.46 5.50
C TYR A 64 -14.08 2.86 4.86
N GLY A 65 -14.66 3.84 5.56
CA GLY A 65 -14.66 5.24 5.12
C GLY A 65 -13.25 5.82 4.99
N GLU A 66 -12.38 5.56 5.96
CA GLU A 66 -10.98 6.00 5.93
C GLU A 66 -10.20 5.40 4.76
N ILE A 67 -10.30 4.09 4.52
CA ILE A 67 -9.63 3.48 3.37
C ILE A 67 -10.23 3.96 2.05
N ASN A 68 -11.54 4.20 1.98
CA ASN A 68 -12.16 4.78 0.79
C ASN A 68 -11.57 6.16 0.47
N SER A 69 -11.35 7.01 1.47
CA SER A 69 -10.66 8.30 1.30
C SER A 69 -9.22 8.12 0.78
N VAL A 70 -8.46 7.16 1.34
CA VAL A 70 -7.11 6.83 0.84
C VAL A 70 -7.18 6.37 -0.62
N ILE A 71 -8.17 5.58 -1.01
CA ILE A 71 -8.35 5.13 -2.39
C ILE A 71 -8.71 6.30 -3.32
N LEU A 72 -9.49 7.27 -2.86
CA LEU A 72 -9.78 8.49 -3.63
C LEU A 72 -8.52 9.35 -3.83
N ASP A 73 -7.69 9.47 -2.81
CA ASP A 73 -6.38 10.13 -2.92
C ASP A 73 -5.51 9.41 -3.95
N VAL A 74 -5.42 8.07 -3.88
CA VAL A 74 -4.70 7.27 -4.89
C VAL A 74 -5.26 7.54 -6.29
N LYS A 75 -6.58 7.48 -6.49
CA LYS A 75 -7.22 7.78 -7.79
C LYS A 75 -6.90 9.19 -8.31
N SER A 76 -6.63 10.14 -7.42
CA SER A 76 -6.25 11.51 -7.77
C SER A 76 -4.76 11.68 -8.12
N GLY A 77 -3.93 10.63 -7.97
CA GLY A 77 -2.47 10.72 -8.09
C GLY A 77 -1.75 11.07 -6.78
N ASN A 78 -2.48 11.28 -5.70
CA ASN A 78 -1.91 11.57 -4.40
C ASN A 78 -1.53 10.28 -3.67
N LEU A 79 -0.23 9.97 -3.65
CA LEU A 79 0.32 8.80 -2.97
C LEU A 79 0.99 9.14 -1.62
N SER A 80 0.80 10.36 -1.11
CA SER A 80 1.46 10.85 0.12
C SER A 80 1.15 10.00 1.35
N PHE A 81 -0.04 9.39 1.43
CA PHE A 81 -0.41 8.46 2.50
C PHE A 81 0.60 7.30 2.64
N PHE A 82 1.21 6.86 1.54
CA PHE A 82 2.11 5.71 1.51
C PHE A 82 3.60 6.07 1.72
N LYS A 83 3.99 7.34 1.56
CA LYS A 83 5.39 7.76 1.67
C LYS A 83 5.81 7.86 3.14
N SER A 84 6.85 7.11 3.52
CA SER A 84 7.43 7.10 4.89
C SER A 84 6.45 6.84 6.04
N ASN A 85 5.32 6.16 5.75
CA ASN A 85 4.17 6.05 6.66
C ASN A 85 3.80 4.59 6.99
N LYS A 86 4.76 3.67 6.94
CA LYS A 86 4.53 2.22 7.15
C LYS A 86 3.69 1.88 8.38
N GLN A 87 3.94 2.54 9.52
CA GLN A 87 3.17 2.30 10.75
C GLN A 87 1.70 2.72 10.62
N ILE A 88 1.43 3.84 9.96
CA ILE A 88 0.06 4.34 9.74
C ILE A 88 -0.68 3.39 8.80
N VAL A 89 -0.04 2.93 7.73
CA VAL A 89 -0.57 1.91 6.82
C VAL A 89 -0.91 0.63 7.58
N ALA A 90 0.00 0.17 8.45
CA ALA A 90 -0.21 -1.03 9.26
C ALA A 90 -1.37 -0.88 10.25
N THR A 91 -1.46 0.26 10.94
CA THR A 91 -2.56 0.54 11.88
C THR A 91 -3.90 0.55 11.16
N LEU A 92 -4.03 1.28 10.04
CA LEU A 92 -5.27 1.33 9.27
C LEU A 92 -5.70 -0.07 8.80
N ASN A 93 -4.77 -0.88 8.28
CA ASN A 93 -5.06 -2.24 7.84
C ASN A 93 -5.53 -3.16 8.99
N ASN A 94 -4.87 -3.08 10.14
CA ASN A 94 -5.23 -3.87 11.31
C ASN A 94 -6.62 -3.48 11.83
N GLU A 95 -6.89 -2.18 11.92
CA GLU A 95 -8.19 -1.66 12.38
C GLU A 95 -9.29 -1.95 11.36
N LEU A 96 -9.02 -1.85 10.06
CA LEU A 96 -9.98 -2.23 9.02
C LEU A 96 -10.43 -3.69 9.20
N LYS A 97 -9.50 -4.62 9.42
CA LYS A 97 -9.83 -6.03 9.66
C LYS A 97 -10.56 -6.26 10.98
N SER A 98 -10.12 -5.63 12.06
CA SER A 98 -10.66 -5.91 13.40
C SER A 98 -12.04 -5.27 13.64
N THR A 99 -12.42 -4.31 12.80
CA THR A 99 -13.68 -3.57 12.92
C THR A 99 -14.72 -3.91 11.84
N ILE A 100 -14.52 -5.00 11.08
CA ILE A 100 -15.53 -5.48 10.13
C ILE A 100 -16.86 -5.68 10.88
N PRO A 101 -17.97 -5.03 10.48
CA PRO A 101 -19.25 -5.18 11.15
C PRO A 101 -19.79 -6.60 11.03
N ASP A 102 -20.38 -7.10 12.12
CA ASP A 102 -21.04 -8.41 12.16
C ASP A 102 -22.09 -8.59 11.06
N ALA A 103 -22.77 -7.49 10.68
CA ALA A 103 -23.77 -7.46 9.61
C ALA A 103 -23.24 -7.92 8.24
N ILE A 104 -21.93 -7.82 8.00
CA ILE A 104 -21.30 -8.26 6.75
C ILE A 104 -20.16 -9.25 6.98
N ALA A 105 -19.76 -9.50 8.23
CA ALA A 105 -18.62 -10.32 8.58
C ALA A 105 -18.78 -11.74 8.01
N SER A 106 -17.88 -12.10 7.10
CA SER A 106 -17.83 -13.43 6.51
C SER A 106 -16.39 -13.78 6.11
N PRO A 107 -16.05 -15.08 5.99
CA PRO A 107 -14.74 -15.49 5.50
C PRO A 107 -14.40 -14.90 4.12
N LEU A 108 -15.42 -14.72 3.27
CA LEU A 108 -15.26 -14.12 1.95
C LEU A 108 -14.89 -12.64 2.06
N ILE A 109 -15.58 -11.87 2.90
CA ILE A 109 -15.26 -10.45 3.14
C ILE A 109 -13.87 -10.31 3.76
N LEU A 110 -13.57 -11.08 4.81
CA LEU A 110 -12.25 -11.07 5.45
C LEU A 110 -11.13 -11.35 4.44
N SER A 111 -11.32 -12.33 3.55
CA SER A 111 -10.32 -12.63 2.51
C SER A 111 -10.07 -11.45 1.56
N ARG A 112 -11.09 -10.64 1.26
CA ARG A 112 -10.96 -9.46 0.40
C ARG A 112 -10.33 -8.30 1.15
N VAL A 113 -10.62 -8.12 2.43
CA VAL A 113 -9.92 -7.14 3.27
C VAL A 113 -8.43 -7.48 3.37
N ILE A 114 -8.05 -8.74 3.56
CA ILE A 114 -6.64 -9.17 3.57
C ILE A 114 -5.97 -8.94 2.21
N ALA A 115 -6.68 -9.14 1.11
CA ALA A 115 -6.16 -8.82 -0.21
C ALA A 115 -5.87 -7.32 -0.35
N VAL A 116 -6.78 -6.45 0.10
CA VAL A 116 -6.57 -5.00 0.13
C VAL A 116 -5.36 -4.63 0.98
N GLU A 117 -5.26 -5.16 2.20
CA GLU A 117 -4.11 -4.97 3.11
C GLU A 117 -2.79 -5.32 2.41
N THR A 118 -2.74 -6.48 1.77
CA THR A 118 -1.55 -6.95 1.05
C THR A 118 -1.15 -5.96 -0.05
N LYS A 119 -2.13 -5.42 -0.80
CA LYS A 119 -1.86 -4.45 -1.87
C LYS A 119 -1.47 -3.07 -1.34
N MET A 120 -2.01 -2.65 -0.19
CA MET A 120 -1.58 -1.43 0.49
C MET A 120 -0.12 -1.51 0.93
N PHE A 121 0.29 -2.63 1.53
CA PHE A 121 1.71 -2.83 1.89
C PHE A 121 2.61 -2.93 0.66
N LYS A 122 2.15 -3.55 -0.43
CA LYS A 122 2.93 -3.60 -1.67
C LYS A 122 3.15 -2.20 -2.25
N LEU A 123 2.11 -1.37 -2.29
CA LEU A 123 2.21 0.01 -2.76
C LEU A 123 3.11 0.85 -1.85
N GLU A 124 2.96 0.73 -0.53
CA GLU A 124 3.85 1.37 0.47
C GLU A 124 5.31 1.01 0.20
N GLY A 125 5.63 -0.28 0.07
CA GLY A 125 6.98 -0.74 -0.19
C GLY A 125 7.55 -0.20 -1.51
N VAL A 126 6.77 -0.20 -2.59
CA VAL A 126 7.22 0.30 -3.91
C VAL A 126 7.45 1.80 -3.89
N VAL A 127 6.53 2.57 -3.30
CA VAL A 127 6.63 4.04 -3.19
C VAL A 127 7.85 4.47 -2.36
N ASN A 128 8.30 3.63 -1.43
CA ASN A 128 9.45 3.88 -0.56
C ASN A 128 10.77 3.23 -1.03
N LEU A 129 10.82 2.66 -2.24
CA LEU A 129 12.11 2.24 -2.83
C LEU A 129 13.03 3.46 -3.03
N SER A 130 14.35 3.24 -3.02
CA SER A 130 15.33 4.30 -3.27
C SER A 130 15.30 4.83 -4.71
N ALA A 131 14.82 4.02 -5.65
CA ALA A 131 14.64 4.37 -7.05
C ALA A 131 13.36 3.73 -7.61
N PRO A 132 12.17 4.23 -7.24
CA PRO A 132 10.91 3.67 -7.70
C PRO A 132 10.69 4.03 -9.17
N THR A 133 10.20 3.09 -9.98
CA THR A 133 9.83 3.35 -11.37
C THR A 133 8.35 3.68 -11.49
N LYS A 134 8.00 4.50 -12.48
CA LYS A 134 6.61 4.84 -12.78
C LYS A 134 5.78 3.57 -13.04
N GLU A 135 6.34 2.63 -13.80
CA GLU A 135 5.69 1.37 -14.16
C GLU A 135 5.37 0.52 -12.93
N ALA A 136 6.32 0.37 -12.00
CA ALA A 136 6.11 -0.40 -10.78
C ALA A 136 5.06 0.26 -9.86
N ILE A 137 5.06 1.59 -9.76
CA ILE A 137 4.04 2.31 -9.00
C ILE A 137 2.66 2.10 -9.64
N LEU A 138 2.54 2.30 -10.96
CA LEU A 138 1.26 2.15 -11.66
C LEU A 138 0.70 0.72 -11.60
N GLU A 139 1.57 -0.29 -11.68
CA GLU A 139 1.17 -1.69 -11.52
C GLU A 139 0.61 -1.94 -10.11
N THR A 140 1.30 -1.46 -9.07
CA THR A 140 0.86 -1.64 -7.67
C THR A 140 -0.38 -0.83 -7.31
N VAL A 141 -0.51 0.38 -7.85
CA VAL A 141 -1.75 1.18 -7.78
C VAL A 141 -2.90 0.40 -8.39
N LYS A 142 -2.74 -0.14 -9.62
CA LYS A 142 -3.78 -0.93 -10.27
C LYS A 142 -4.19 -2.14 -9.44
N GLU A 143 -3.24 -2.86 -8.87
CA GLU A 143 -3.53 -4.00 -8.00
C GLU A 143 -4.35 -3.60 -6.77
N LEU A 144 -4.02 -2.48 -6.13
CA LEU A 144 -4.76 -1.95 -4.98
C LEU A 144 -6.19 -1.57 -5.37
N LEU A 145 -6.36 -0.84 -6.48
CA LEU A 145 -7.68 -0.44 -6.98
C LEU A 145 -8.56 -1.66 -7.31
N VAL A 146 -7.99 -2.68 -7.94
CA VAL A 146 -8.69 -3.95 -8.22
C VAL A 146 -9.07 -4.68 -6.92
N ALA A 147 -8.16 -4.74 -5.95
CA ALA A 147 -8.44 -5.40 -4.67
C ALA A 147 -9.59 -4.69 -3.91
N PHE A 148 -9.56 -3.37 -3.85
CA PHE A 148 -10.61 -2.58 -3.20
C PHE A 148 -11.95 -2.71 -3.94
N SER A 149 -11.93 -2.65 -5.27
CA SER A 149 -13.13 -2.85 -6.06
C SER A 149 -13.76 -4.24 -5.85
N ASN A 150 -12.93 -5.27 -5.73
CA ASN A 150 -13.40 -6.63 -5.44
C ASN A 150 -13.97 -6.78 -4.03
N LEU A 151 -13.51 -6.00 -3.04
CA LEU A 151 -14.13 -5.92 -1.72
C LEU A 151 -15.56 -5.36 -1.85
N ASN A 152 -15.73 -4.25 -2.57
CA ASN A 152 -17.04 -3.63 -2.81
C ASN A 152 -17.99 -4.60 -3.51
N LEU A 153 -17.53 -5.27 -4.57
CA LEU A 153 -18.31 -6.28 -5.27
C LEU A 153 -18.73 -7.44 -4.34
N GLN A 154 -17.83 -7.90 -3.48
CA GLN A 154 -18.13 -9.00 -2.57
C GLN A 154 -19.19 -8.59 -1.52
N MET A 155 -19.14 -7.36 -1.03
CA MET A 155 -20.17 -6.82 -0.13
C MET A 155 -21.52 -6.72 -0.83
N ASN A 156 -21.57 -6.17 -2.05
CA ASN A 156 -22.80 -6.06 -2.84
C ASN A 156 -23.43 -7.44 -3.05
N LYS A 157 -22.64 -8.43 -3.49
CA LYS A 157 -23.13 -9.80 -3.72
C LYS A 157 -23.67 -10.47 -2.46
N GLN A 158 -23.02 -10.25 -1.33
CA GLN A 158 -23.45 -10.83 -0.06
C GLN A 158 -24.82 -10.28 0.35
N ILE A 159 -24.96 -8.95 0.40
CA ILE A 159 -26.22 -8.29 0.78
C ILE A 159 -27.33 -8.58 -0.24
N GLU A 160 -27.03 -8.61 -1.54
CA GLU A 160 -27.99 -8.98 -2.57
C GLU A 160 -28.55 -10.38 -2.30
N LYS A 161 -27.66 -11.37 -2.11
CA LYS A 161 -28.04 -12.76 -1.84
C LYS A 161 -28.88 -12.90 -0.57
N GLU A 162 -28.52 -12.20 0.50
CA GLU A 162 -29.27 -12.21 1.77
C GLU A 162 -30.67 -11.59 1.63
N SER A 163 -30.84 -10.64 0.69
CA SER A 163 -32.13 -10.02 0.43
C SER A 163 -33.07 -10.89 -0.44
N GLN A 164 -32.56 -11.95 -1.07
CA GLN A 164 -33.36 -12.84 -1.92
C GLN A 164 -34.16 -13.84 -1.08
N ARG A 165 -35.49 -13.85 -1.28
CA ARG A 165 -36.37 -14.88 -0.71
C ARG A 165 -36.45 -16.07 -1.67
N ILE A 166 -35.49 -16.98 -1.59
CA ILE A 166 -35.45 -18.16 -2.46
C ILE A 166 -36.31 -19.28 -1.85
N GLN A 167 -37.43 -19.62 -2.50
CA GLN A 167 -38.15 -20.87 -2.26
C GLN A 167 -37.55 -21.96 -3.16
N LYS A 168 -37.19 -23.11 -2.58
CA LYS A 168 -36.76 -24.27 -3.37
C LYS A 168 -38.00 -24.94 -3.99
N PRO A 169 -37.95 -25.34 -5.28
CA PRO A 169 -39.02 -26.14 -5.86
C PRO A 169 -39.16 -27.46 -5.08
N TYR A 170 -40.40 -27.84 -4.80
CA TYR A 170 -40.77 -29.11 -4.16
C TYR A 170 -40.75 -30.26 -5.15
#